data_AF-A0A9E6F1C2-F1
#
_entry.id   AF-A0A9E6F1C2-F1
#
_cell.length_a   1.000
_cell.length_b   1.000
_cell.length_c   1.000
_cell.angle_alpha   90.00
_cell.angle_beta   90.00
_cell.angle_gamma   90.00
#
_symmetry.space_group_name_H-M   'P 1'
#
loop_
_entity.id
_entity.type
_entity.pdbx_description
1 polymer ?
#
loop_
_entity_poly.entity_id
_entity_poly.type
_entity_poly.pdbx_seq_one_letter_code
_entity_poly.pdbx_strand_id
1 'polypeptide(L)'
;MLNKNFNVLKLYCKRSPESFNIKVKASGLSTPLYIDCNALNDKLYIEINLPAASDTLELFVNKTDTIQKAFEFYGLLIETSEDKGVLYNSVGINGASLKSILKENLLLYQVTELKPDLVILDLGLNDFYKTAFNSREIEMNLCNIIDVIQSASPDAGIILCAGQDVYYRYWDEANCKLYSSLVREIASRKGCAFYDYYNVSGGQYSMLKWYYSKLAQYDKVHLTSAGYFLRGELFLNALLNSYYISLTKPEMKTFIASKEFPDTTKIKINLINKNIPEVKDTDAVASAIKEQTQVWKAEMFYYKVKQGDNLGAIAIKYGVTVKQLQFWNNLKNVNINTGKILVIYKQKLINADVYTQQPVVAPNKPITKTQNQTSSNVQTNIPKQTTIKREPVKTVSTKGKVKYSVKSGDNLWSISKKYGVPVDQIKKQNNLSSNALKQGMVLIISK
;
A
#
# COMPACT_ATOMS: atom_id res chain seq x y z
N MET A 1 29.77 -16.56 4.57
CA MET A 1 29.12 -15.36 5.17
C MET A 1 29.42 -14.18 4.26
N LEU A 2 28.52 -13.20 4.13
CA LEU A 2 28.88 -11.93 3.49
C LEU A 2 29.91 -11.23 4.39
N ASN A 3 31.07 -10.87 3.84
CA ASN A 3 32.01 -9.98 4.53
C ASN A 3 31.32 -8.63 4.70
N LYS A 4 31.30 -8.09 5.93
CA LYS A 4 30.64 -6.82 6.24
C LYS A 4 31.50 -5.62 5.82
N ASN A 5 32.17 -5.68 4.68
CA ASN A 5 33.15 -4.69 4.20
C ASN A 5 32.45 -3.49 3.52
N PHE A 6 31.45 -2.91 4.19
CA PHE A 6 30.77 -1.72 3.72
C PHE A 6 31.66 -0.48 3.87
N ASN A 7 32.45 -0.22 2.83
CA ASN A 7 33.56 0.73 2.82
C ASN A 7 33.43 1.82 1.75
N VAL A 8 32.36 1.85 0.96
CA VAL A 8 32.09 2.91 -0.02
C VAL A 8 30.81 3.65 0.40
N LEU A 9 30.93 4.95 0.66
CA LEU A 9 29.81 5.81 1.03
C LEU A 9 29.54 6.82 -0.10
N LYS A 10 28.32 6.80 -0.65
CA LYS A 10 27.85 7.80 -1.62
C LYS A 10 26.83 8.72 -0.95
N LEU A 11 27.11 10.02 -0.84
CA LEU A 11 26.21 11.02 -0.30
C LEU A 11 25.57 11.82 -1.44
N TYR A 12 24.31 11.57 -1.74
CA TYR A 12 23.57 12.30 -2.78
C TYR A 12 23.11 13.65 -2.24
N CYS A 13 23.62 14.72 -2.82
CA CYS A 13 23.31 16.08 -2.43
C CYS A 13 23.49 17.05 -3.60
N LYS A 14 22.87 18.22 -3.50
CA LYS A 14 23.08 19.30 -4.46
C LYS A 14 24.53 19.77 -4.44
N ARG A 15 25.11 19.93 -5.63
CA ARG A 15 26.47 20.44 -5.87
C ARG A 15 26.35 21.80 -6.56
N SER A 16 26.62 22.90 -5.86
CA SER A 16 26.55 24.25 -6.41
C SER A 16 27.24 25.29 -5.52
N PRO A 17 27.52 26.51 -6.02
CA PRO A 17 28.03 27.61 -5.18
C PRO A 17 27.12 27.96 -4.00
N GLU A 18 25.81 27.71 -4.13
CA GLU A 18 24.84 27.96 -3.08
C GLU A 18 24.81 26.86 -2.00
N SER A 19 25.55 25.75 -2.18
CA SER A 19 25.53 24.60 -1.28
C SER A 19 26.55 24.75 -0.14
N PHE A 20 26.12 24.55 1.11
CA PHE A 20 27.03 24.49 2.26
C PHE A 20 28.02 23.33 2.14
N ASN A 21 29.24 23.55 2.62
CA ASN A 21 30.30 22.55 2.66
C ASN A 21 30.06 21.57 3.81
N ILE A 22 30.58 20.35 3.70
CA ILE A 22 30.40 19.33 4.73
C ILE A 22 31.72 18.88 5.34
N LYS A 23 31.69 18.54 6.63
CA LYS A 23 32.72 17.76 7.31
C LYS A 23 32.12 16.40 7.66
N VAL A 24 32.78 15.34 7.26
CA VAL A 24 32.38 13.95 7.48
C VAL A 24 33.33 13.30 8.47
N LYS A 25 32.78 12.60 9.46
CA LYS A 25 33.53 11.62 10.26
C LYS A 25 32.85 10.28 10.13
N ALA A 26 33.63 9.21 10.11
CA ALA A 26 33.13 7.84 10.10
C ALA A 26 34.05 6.98 10.97
N SER A 27 33.54 5.90 11.56
CA SER A 27 34.41 4.94 12.24
C SER A 27 35.40 4.32 11.22
N GLY A 28 36.67 4.24 11.63
CA GLY A 28 37.79 3.88 10.74
C GLY A 28 38.54 5.07 10.14
N LEU A 29 37.93 6.26 9.99
CA LEU A 29 38.66 7.46 9.55
C LEU A 29 39.46 8.06 10.72
N SER A 30 40.79 8.13 10.57
CA SER A 30 41.68 8.76 11.57
C SER A 30 41.52 10.27 11.68
N THR A 31 41.06 10.92 10.61
CA THR A 31 40.83 12.37 10.53
C THR A 31 39.49 12.67 9.84
N PRO A 32 38.76 13.73 10.24
CA PRO A 32 37.56 14.14 9.53
C PRO A 32 37.88 14.58 8.10
N LEU A 33 37.04 14.18 7.14
CA LEU A 33 37.11 14.66 5.76
C LEU A 33 36.35 15.98 5.64
N TYR A 34 36.93 16.95 4.94
CA TYR A 34 36.29 18.23 4.62
C TYR A 34 36.04 18.27 3.12
N ILE A 35 34.78 18.41 2.72
CA ILE A 35 34.36 18.39 1.32
C ILE A 35 33.74 19.73 0.94
N ASP A 36 34.31 20.33 -0.09
CA ASP A 36 33.71 21.45 -0.80
C ASP A 36 32.54 20.95 -1.66
N CYS A 37 31.35 21.52 -1.42
CA CYS A 37 30.11 21.22 -2.14
C CYS A 37 29.95 22.06 -3.42
N ASN A 38 30.80 23.07 -3.62
CA ASN A 38 30.87 23.88 -4.83
C ASN A 38 31.83 23.30 -5.88
N ALA A 39 32.83 22.52 -5.48
CA ALA A 39 33.84 21.99 -6.41
C ALA A 39 33.19 21.26 -7.61
N LEU A 40 33.61 21.65 -8.82
CA LEU A 40 33.16 21.09 -10.10
C LEU A 40 33.26 19.56 -10.09
N ASN A 41 32.13 18.90 -10.29
CA ASN A 41 32.01 17.44 -10.33
C ASN A 41 30.77 17.07 -11.14
N ASP A 42 30.93 16.15 -12.08
CA ASP A 42 29.85 15.68 -12.95
C ASP A 42 28.92 14.69 -12.23
N LYS A 43 29.35 14.15 -11.08
CA LYS A 43 28.57 13.22 -10.24
C LYS A 43 27.54 13.94 -9.36
N LEU A 44 26.34 13.34 -9.26
CA LEU A 44 25.22 13.78 -8.41
C LEU A 44 25.42 13.52 -6.90
N TYR A 45 26.61 13.03 -6.52
CA TYR A 45 26.91 12.56 -5.17
C TYR A 45 28.39 12.78 -4.82
N ILE A 46 28.68 12.78 -3.52
CA ILE A 46 30.03 12.76 -2.97
C ILE A 46 30.39 11.31 -2.66
N GLU A 47 31.47 10.81 -3.24
CA GLU A 47 32.01 9.48 -2.98
C GLU A 47 33.08 9.54 -1.90
N ILE A 48 33.00 8.64 -0.91
CA ILE A 48 33.95 8.53 0.20
C ILE A 48 34.34 7.07 0.36
N ASN A 49 35.61 6.77 0.12
CA ASN A 49 36.19 5.47 0.42
C ASN A 49 36.65 5.46 1.89
N LEU A 50 36.09 4.55 2.66
CA LEU A 50 36.39 4.31 4.07
C LEU A 50 37.48 3.22 4.16
N PRO A 51 38.48 3.35 5.07
CA PRO A 51 39.57 2.38 5.17
C PRO A 51 39.12 1.05 5.81
N ALA A 52 37.97 1.04 6.48
CA ALA A 52 37.35 -0.14 7.07
C ALA A 52 35.82 0.03 7.06
N ALA A 53 35.10 -1.04 7.38
CA ALA A 53 33.66 -0.98 7.59
C ALA A 53 33.30 -0.05 8.75
N SER A 54 32.38 0.88 8.52
CA SER A 54 31.97 1.90 9.49
C SER A 54 30.60 1.57 10.07
N ASP A 55 30.48 1.61 11.39
CA ASP A 55 29.21 1.51 12.14
C ASP A 55 28.58 2.88 12.46
N THR A 56 29.37 3.97 12.38
CA THR A 56 29.00 5.30 12.85
C THR A 56 29.38 6.34 11.80
N LEU A 57 28.45 7.21 11.41
CA LEU A 57 28.67 8.30 10.45
C LEU A 57 28.14 9.62 11.04
N GLU A 58 28.99 10.64 11.16
CA GLU A 58 28.62 12.00 11.55
C GLU A 58 28.80 12.96 10.36
N LEU A 59 27.73 13.65 9.97
CA LEU A 59 27.73 14.69 8.93
C LEU A 59 27.53 16.07 9.57
N PHE A 60 28.52 16.95 9.43
CA PHE A 60 28.45 18.34 9.90
C PHE A 60 28.34 19.27 8.70
N VAL A 61 27.28 20.07 8.64
CA VAL A 61 27.03 21.03 7.56
C VAL A 61 27.54 22.41 7.98
N ASN A 62 28.41 23.01 7.18
CA ASN A 62 29.12 24.24 7.50
C ASN A 62 28.91 25.30 6.39
N LYS A 63 28.30 26.43 6.74
CA LYS A 63 28.34 27.62 5.88
C LYS A 63 29.74 28.24 5.98
N THR A 64 30.47 28.24 4.87
CA THR A 64 31.84 28.79 4.76
C THR A 64 31.92 30.02 3.87
N ASP A 65 30.95 30.26 2.99
CA ASP A 65 30.85 31.46 2.16
C ASP A 65 29.48 32.13 2.32
N THR A 66 29.44 33.45 2.22
CA THR A 66 28.21 34.27 2.19
C THR A 66 27.20 33.84 1.12
N ILE A 67 27.66 33.43 -0.07
CA ILE A 67 26.80 33.04 -1.22
C ILE A 67 26.02 31.74 -0.96
N GLN A 68 26.51 30.89 -0.05
CA GLN A 68 25.84 29.63 0.28
C GLN A 68 24.53 29.87 1.04
N LYS A 69 23.49 29.11 0.70
CA LYS A 69 22.11 29.29 1.19
C LYS A 69 21.56 28.08 1.94
N ALA A 70 21.92 26.86 1.53
CA ALA A 70 21.38 25.62 2.09
C ALA A 70 22.33 24.44 1.90
N PHE A 71 22.07 23.33 2.57
CA PHE A 71 22.52 22.01 2.13
C PHE A 71 21.28 21.20 1.76
N GLU A 72 21.23 20.71 0.53
CA GLU A 72 20.08 19.99 -0.01
C GLU A 72 20.52 18.53 -0.19
N PHE A 73 20.03 17.66 0.71
CA PHE A 73 20.44 16.25 0.82
C PHE A 73 19.33 15.34 0.31
N TYR A 74 19.67 14.41 -0.57
CA TYR A 74 18.72 13.50 -1.24
C TYR A 74 18.74 12.09 -0.63
N GLY A 75 19.90 11.64 -0.14
CA GLY A 75 20.04 10.31 0.46
C GLY A 75 21.50 9.85 0.54
N LEU A 76 21.71 8.64 1.03
CA LEU A 76 23.02 8.00 1.05
C LEU A 76 22.93 6.53 0.62
N LEU A 77 23.99 6.04 0.00
CA LEU A 77 24.23 4.61 -0.21
C LEU A 77 25.48 4.19 0.57
N ILE A 78 25.40 3.01 1.16
CA ILE A 78 26.50 2.34 1.84
C ILE A 78 26.73 1.04 1.07
N GLU A 79 27.84 1.02 0.34
CA GLU A 79 28.24 -0.02 -0.60
C GLU A 79 29.54 -0.68 -0.11
N THR A 80 29.89 -1.80 -0.73
CA THR A 80 31.19 -2.45 -0.60
C THR A 80 31.94 -2.30 -1.92
N SER A 81 33.26 -2.09 -1.85
CA SER A 81 34.13 -2.10 -3.03
C SER A 81 34.26 -3.50 -3.65
N GLU A 82 33.86 -4.54 -2.93
CA GLU A 82 33.65 -5.87 -3.50
C GLU A 82 32.30 -5.88 -4.24
N ASP A 83 32.33 -5.85 -5.59
CA ASP A 83 31.14 -5.87 -6.47
C ASP A 83 30.37 -7.22 -6.39
N LYS A 84 29.72 -7.44 -5.24
CA LYS A 84 29.11 -8.71 -4.82
C LYS A 84 27.98 -8.45 -3.81
N GLY A 85 26.77 -8.84 -4.16
CA GLY A 85 25.64 -8.85 -3.22
C GLY A 85 24.37 -8.26 -3.83
N VAL A 86 23.54 -7.66 -2.98
CA VAL A 86 22.31 -6.97 -3.38
C VAL A 86 22.23 -5.65 -2.63
N LEU A 87 22.14 -4.55 -3.36
CA LEU A 87 21.84 -3.23 -2.80
C LEU A 87 20.33 -2.97 -2.93
N TYR A 88 19.64 -2.79 -1.80
CA TYR A 88 18.20 -2.53 -1.79
C TYR A 88 17.90 -1.07 -1.47
N ASN A 89 17.31 -0.36 -2.43
CA ASN A 89 16.96 1.05 -2.35
C ASN A 89 15.45 1.24 -2.29
N SER A 90 14.96 2.03 -1.33
CA SER A 90 13.53 2.28 -1.12
C SER A 90 13.24 3.78 -1.09
N VAL A 91 12.47 4.25 -2.08
CA VAL A 91 12.07 5.66 -2.26
C VAL A 91 10.57 5.89 -1.98
N GLY A 92 9.99 5.11 -1.06
CA GLY A 92 8.57 5.16 -0.73
C GLY A 92 8.16 6.45 0.01
N ILE A 93 7.19 7.19 -0.54
CA ILE A 93 6.61 8.39 0.07
C ILE A 93 5.12 8.18 0.36
N ASN A 94 4.73 8.40 1.62
CA ASN A 94 3.33 8.25 2.06
C ASN A 94 2.39 9.19 1.29
N GLY A 95 1.36 8.62 0.66
CA GLY A 95 0.38 9.38 -0.12
C GLY A 95 0.83 9.77 -1.54
N ALA A 96 2.01 9.32 -1.99
CA ALA A 96 2.44 9.55 -3.36
C ALA A 96 1.53 8.86 -4.39
N SER A 97 1.30 9.56 -5.50
CA SER A 97 0.60 9.06 -6.69
C SER A 97 1.56 8.96 -7.87
N LEU A 98 1.15 8.38 -8.99
CA LEU A 98 1.96 8.35 -10.23
C LEU A 98 2.38 9.78 -10.64
N LYS A 99 1.48 10.74 -10.45
CA LYS A 99 1.70 12.17 -10.70
C LYS A 99 2.69 12.85 -9.73
N SER A 100 3.00 12.24 -8.59
CA SER A 100 4.10 12.70 -7.74
C SER A 100 5.44 12.37 -8.38
N ILE A 101 5.64 11.12 -8.79
CA ILE A 101 6.88 10.65 -9.42
C ILE A 101 7.23 11.46 -10.68
N LEU A 102 6.22 11.77 -11.51
CA LEU A 102 6.40 12.58 -12.73
C LEU A 102 6.75 14.06 -12.47
N LYS A 103 6.81 14.52 -11.23
CA LYS A 103 7.30 15.87 -10.86
C LYS A 103 8.73 15.87 -10.33
N GLU A 104 9.32 14.69 -10.11
CA GLU A 104 10.66 14.58 -9.56
C GLU A 104 11.70 14.86 -10.65
N ASN A 105 12.13 16.13 -10.74
CA ASN A 105 13.04 16.62 -11.78
C ASN A 105 14.40 15.89 -11.83
N LEU A 106 14.78 15.19 -10.75
CA LEU A 106 16.01 14.43 -10.65
C LEU A 106 15.86 12.94 -11.01
N LEU A 107 14.65 12.44 -11.27
CA LEU A 107 14.38 11.00 -11.44
C LEU A 107 15.23 10.37 -12.55
N LEU A 108 15.25 10.97 -13.74
CA LEU A 108 16.04 10.48 -14.88
C LEU A 108 17.53 10.37 -14.50
N TYR A 109 18.10 11.46 -14.01
CA TYR A 109 19.51 11.56 -13.62
C TYR A 109 19.88 10.58 -12.50
N GLN A 110 19.03 10.43 -11.49
CA GLN A 110 19.25 9.50 -10.38
C GLN A 110 19.14 8.05 -10.83
N VAL A 111 18.21 7.68 -11.72
CA VAL A 111 18.13 6.31 -12.26
C VAL A 111 19.34 6.00 -13.15
N THR A 112 19.78 6.93 -14.00
CA THR A 112 21.00 6.77 -14.82
C THR A 112 22.26 6.65 -13.98
N GLU A 113 22.35 7.32 -12.84
CA GLU A 113 23.49 7.19 -11.92
C GLU A 113 23.42 5.89 -11.11
N LEU A 114 22.23 5.50 -10.62
CA LEU A 114 22.04 4.29 -9.83
C LEU A 114 22.23 3.00 -10.65
N LYS A 115 22.02 3.04 -11.97
CA LYS A 115 22.10 1.89 -12.90
C LYS A 115 21.47 0.60 -12.34
N PRO A 116 20.21 0.64 -11.89
CA PRO A 116 19.61 -0.50 -11.19
C PRO A 116 19.40 -1.69 -12.13
N ASP A 117 19.82 -2.89 -11.72
CA ASP A 117 19.47 -4.14 -12.43
C ASP A 117 17.96 -4.43 -12.38
N LEU A 118 17.28 -3.93 -11.35
CA LEU A 118 15.86 -4.17 -11.10
C LEU A 118 15.18 -2.94 -10.48
N VAL A 119 14.09 -2.49 -11.10
CA VAL A 119 13.19 -1.45 -10.55
C VAL A 119 11.82 -2.05 -10.26
N ILE A 120 11.31 -1.81 -9.05
CA ILE A 120 10.00 -2.29 -8.59
C ILE A 120 9.06 -1.09 -8.42
N LEU A 121 7.99 -1.05 -9.21
CA LEU A 121 6.97 0.01 -9.18
C LEU A 121 5.72 -0.47 -8.43
N ASP A 122 5.69 -0.19 -7.12
CA ASP A 122 4.58 -0.52 -6.20
C ASP A 122 3.89 0.75 -5.70
N LEU A 123 3.05 1.34 -6.57
CA LEU A 123 2.35 2.60 -6.35
C LEU A 123 0.98 2.60 -7.06
N GLY A 124 0.31 3.76 -7.14
CA GLY A 124 -0.91 3.95 -7.92
C GLY A 124 -2.23 3.92 -7.13
N LEU A 125 -2.24 3.39 -5.90
CA LEU A 125 -3.45 3.39 -5.06
C LEU A 125 -4.02 4.81 -4.85
N ASN A 126 -3.15 5.79 -4.60
CA ASN A 126 -3.57 7.17 -4.34
C ASN A 126 -4.10 7.91 -5.58
N ASP A 127 -3.94 7.35 -6.78
CA ASP A 127 -4.51 7.92 -8.02
C ASP A 127 -6.03 7.68 -8.11
N PHE A 128 -6.56 6.64 -7.46
CA PHE A 128 -8.00 6.30 -7.46
C PHE A 128 -8.65 6.17 -6.07
N TYR A 129 -7.89 6.00 -4.98
CA TYR A 129 -8.46 5.83 -3.65
C TYR A 129 -9.15 7.12 -3.17
N LYS A 130 -10.48 7.06 -2.99
CA LYS A 130 -11.38 8.20 -2.70
C LYS A 130 -11.53 9.23 -3.85
N THR A 131 -11.00 8.94 -5.03
CA THR A 131 -11.10 9.77 -6.24
C THR A 131 -11.85 9.01 -7.34
N ALA A 132 -12.03 9.62 -8.53
CA ALA A 132 -12.57 8.91 -9.68
C ALA A 132 -11.47 8.06 -10.33
N PHE A 133 -11.75 6.79 -10.62
CA PHE A 133 -10.82 5.93 -11.36
C PHE A 133 -10.71 6.40 -12.82
N ASN A 134 -9.60 7.03 -13.16
CA ASN A 134 -9.29 7.51 -14.51
C ASN A 134 -8.25 6.60 -15.18
N SER A 135 -8.68 5.51 -15.80
CA SER A 135 -7.80 4.52 -16.42
C SER A 135 -6.82 5.13 -17.42
N ARG A 136 -7.26 6.11 -18.23
CA ARG A 136 -6.42 6.77 -19.24
C ARG A 136 -5.31 7.62 -18.62
N GLU A 137 -5.59 8.36 -17.55
CA GLU A 137 -4.56 9.15 -16.85
C GLU A 137 -3.60 8.23 -16.08
N ILE A 138 -4.11 7.18 -15.43
CA ILE A 138 -3.29 6.16 -14.76
C ILE A 138 -2.35 5.47 -15.76
N GLU A 139 -2.88 5.03 -16.91
CA GLU A 139 -2.09 4.38 -17.96
C GLU A 139 -1.02 5.32 -18.50
N MET A 140 -1.40 6.54 -18.90
CA MET A 140 -0.47 7.53 -19.43
C MET A 140 0.64 7.84 -18.42
N ASN A 141 0.30 8.07 -17.15
CA ASN A 141 1.29 8.40 -16.14
C ASN A 141 2.22 7.22 -15.84
N LEU A 142 1.70 5.99 -15.74
CA LEU A 142 2.53 4.80 -15.49
C LEU A 142 3.43 4.47 -16.69
N CYS A 143 2.92 4.57 -17.92
CA CYS A 143 3.72 4.45 -19.13
C CYS A 143 4.86 5.47 -19.16
N ASN A 144 4.58 6.75 -18.88
CA ASN A 144 5.62 7.79 -18.85
C ASN A 144 6.71 7.52 -17.80
N ILE A 145 6.36 6.99 -16.62
CA ILE A 145 7.35 6.60 -15.60
C ILE A 145 8.22 5.45 -16.12
N ILE A 146 7.61 4.43 -16.73
CA ILE A 146 8.33 3.29 -17.33
C ILE A 146 9.27 3.77 -18.44
N ASP A 147 8.81 4.67 -19.32
CA ASP A 147 9.59 5.21 -20.43
C ASP A 147 10.81 6.01 -19.94
N VAL A 148 10.67 6.79 -18.86
CA VAL A 148 11.79 7.48 -18.20
C VAL A 148 12.81 6.47 -17.64
N ILE A 149 12.35 5.40 -16.99
CA ILE A 149 13.23 4.36 -16.41
C ILE A 149 13.96 3.59 -17.51
N GLN A 150 13.25 3.12 -18.54
CA GLN A 150 13.82 2.38 -19.67
C GLN A 150 14.80 3.24 -20.48
N SER A 151 14.56 4.57 -20.57
CA SER A 151 15.52 5.50 -21.19
C SER A 151 16.76 5.74 -20.34
N ALA A 152 16.60 5.75 -19.00
CA ALA A 152 17.70 6.00 -18.06
C ALA A 152 18.59 4.78 -17.80
N SER A 153 18.02 3.57 -17.83
CA SER A 153 18.66 2.30 -17.55
C SER A 153 18.02 1.20 -18.42
N PRO A 154 18.43 1.03 -19.68
CA PRO A 154 17.76 0.16 -20.65
C PRO A 154 17.88 -1.33 -20.33
N ASP A 155 18.93 -1.73 -19.61
CA ASP A 155 19.17 -3.12 -19.19
C ASP A 155 18.41 -3.48 -17.88
N ALA A 156 17.74 -2.51 -17.25
CA ALA A 156 17.01 -2.72 -16.01
C ALA A 156 15.76 -3.59 -16.21
N GLY A 157 15.64 -4.66 -15.43
CA GLY A 157 14.36 -5.34 -15.25
C GLY A 157 13.37 -4.40 -14.56
N ILE A 158 12.09 -4.41 -14.99
CA ILE A 158 11.03 -3.64 -14.34
C ILE A 158 9.93 -4.60 -13.90
N ILE A 159 9.58 -4.58 -12.61
CA ILE A 159 8.40 -5.25 -12.05
C ILE A 159 7.35 -4.20 -11.71
N LEU A 160 6.17 -4.31 -12.31
CA LEU A 160 4.99 -3.54 -11.90
C LEU A 160 4.20 -4.33 -10.86
N CYS A 161 3.87 -3.72 -9.73
CA CYS A 161 3.08 -4.33 -8.66
C CYS A 161 1.66 -3.76 -8.65
N ALA A 162 0.64 -4.64 -8.58
CA ALA A 162 -0.72 -4.23 -8.29
C ALA A 162 -1.00 -4.33 -6.79
N GLY A 163 -1.18 -3.19 -6.11
CA GLY A 163 -1.43 -3.14 -4.66
C GLY A 163 -2.64 -3.96 -4.18
N GLN A 164 -2.68 -4.23 -2.88
CA GLN A 164 -3.73 -5.04 -2.25
C GLN A 164 -5.14 -4.42 -2.34
N ASP A 165 -6.14 -5.25 -2.06
CA ASP A 165 -7.49 -4.82 -1.71
C ASP A 165 -7.48 -3.77 -0.59
N VAL A 166 -8.33 -2.74 -0.64
CA VAL A 166 -8.47 -1.76 0.46
C VAL A 166 -9.93 -1.36 0.66
N TYR A 167 -10.21 -0.73 1.81
CA TYR A 167 -11.55 -0.22 2.11
C TYR A 167 -11.56 1.30 2.30
N TYR A 168 -12.67 1.92 1.91
CA TYR A 168 -13.07 3.22 2.38
C TYR A 168 -14.24 3.08 3.36
N ARG A 169 -13.94 3.19 4.66
CA ARG A 169 -14.86 3.01 5.80
C ARG A 169 -15.42 1.58 5.90
N TYR A 170 -16.50 1.31 5.17
CA TYR A 170 -17.23 0.04 5.11
C TYR A 170 -17.34 -0.51 3.68
N TRP A 171 -16.87 0.26 2.69
CA TRP A 171 -16.95 -0.06 1.28
C TRP A 171 -15.61 -0.55 0.77
N ASP A 172 -15.65 -1.66 0.04
CA ASP A 172 -14.57 -2.23 -0.77
C ASP A 172 -14.19 -1.27 -1.90
N GLU A 173 -12.89 -1.01 -2.08
CA GLU A 173 -12.37 -0.21 -3.20
C GLU A 173 -12.26 -1.11 -4.43
N ALA A 174 -13.41 -1.35 -5.08
CA ALA A 174 -13.51 -2.23 -6.24
C ALA A 174 -12.56 -1.86 -7.40
N ASN A 175 -12.07 -0.62 -7.43
CA ASN A 175 -11.08 -0.16 -8.39
C ASN A 175 -9.70 -0.83 -8.24
N CYS A 176 -9.34 -1.41 -7.08
CA CYS A 176 -8.09 -2.20 -6.96
C CYS A 176 -8.04 -3.35 -7.97
N LYS A 177 -9.18 -3.98 -8.29
CA LYS A 177 -9.26 -5.03 -9.31
C LYS A 177 -9.03 -4.49 -10.73
N LEU A 178 -9.62 -3.33 -11.02
CA LEU A 178 -9.48 -2.66 -12.32
C LEU A 178 -8.03 -2.19 -12.52
N TYR A 179 -7.41 -1.69 -11.44
CA TYR A 179 -6.00 -1.32 -11.42
C TYR A 179 -5.10 -2.53 -11.67
N SER A 180 -5.30 -3.67 -10.98
CA SER A 180 -4.53 -4.91 -11.24
C SER A 180 -4.62 -5.36 -12.71
N SER A 181 -5.81 -5.30 -13.30
CA SER A 181 -6.00 -5.65 -14.72
C SER A 181 -5.25 -4.68 -15.65
N LEU A 182 -5.37 -3.37 -15.41
CA LEU A 182 -4.72 -2.33 -16.20
C LEU A 182 -3.19 -2.40 -16.11
N VAL A 183 -2.63 -2.59 -14.91
CA VAL A 183 -1.17 -2.70 -14.70
C VAL A 183 -0.62 -3.96 -15.39
N ARG A 184 -1.36 -5.07 -15.38
CA ARG A 184 -1.00 -6.29 -16.12
C ARG A 184 -0.92 -6.04 -17.64
N GLU A 185 -1.90 -5.33 -18.20
CA GLU A 185 -1.94 -4.98 -19.63
C GLU A 185 -0.85 -3.97 -20.02
N ILE A 186 -0.49 -3.06 -19.14
CA ILE A 186 0.65 -2.13 -19.32
C ILE A 186 1.97 -2.90 -19.28
N ALA A 187 2.18 -3.74 -18.27
CA ALA A 187 3.39 -4.56 -18.13
C ALA A 187 3.64 -5.40 -19.40
N SER A 188 2.60 -6.11 -19.88
CA SER A 188 2.70 -6.94 -21.08
C SER A 188 3.03 -6.16 -22.36
N ARG A 189 2.63 -4.88 -22.47
CA ARG A 189 2.94 -4.03 -23.64
C ARG A 189 4.30 -3.36 -23.54
N LYS A 190 4.76 -3.04 -22.33
CA LYS A 190 6.05 -2.38 -22.06
C LYS A 190 7.23 -3.35 -21.88
N GLY A 191 6.98 -4.66 -21.92
CA GLY A 191 8.00 -5.69 -21.67
C GLY A 191 8.37 -5.85 -20.20
N CYS A 192 7.55 -5.33 -19.28
CA CYS A 192 7.80 -5.43 -17.84
C CYS A 192 7.26 -6.73 -17.26
N ALA A 193 7.87 -7.21 -16.18
CA ALA A 193 7.28 -8.22 -15.32
C ALA A 193 6.10 -7.63 -14.52
N PHE A 194 5.19 -8.49 -14.07
CA PHE A 194 4.00 -8.10 -13.30
C PHE A 194 3.84 -8.97 -12.06
N TYR A 195 3.79 -8.34 -10.88
CA TYR A 195 3.46 -9.00 -9.62
C TYR A 195 2.03 -8.63 -9.18
N ASP A 196 1.13 -9.59 -9.29
CA ASP A 196 -0.30 -9.44 -8.97
C ASP A 196 -0.56 -9.55 -7.46
N TYR A 197 0.02 -8.63 -6.67
CA TYR A 197 -0.15 -8.65 -5.22
C TYR A 197 -1.62 -8.51 -4.80
N TYR A 198 -2.46 -7.86 -5.61
CA TYR A 198 -3.91 -7.88 -5.46
C TYR A 198 -4.47 -9.30 -5.36
N ASN A 199 -4.20 -10.18 -6.32
CA ASN A 199 -4.70 -11.57 -6.28
C ASN A 199 -3.91 -12.43 -5.28
N VAL A 200 -2.59 -12.25 -5.13
CA VAL A 200 -1.76 -13.02 -4.17
C VAL A 200 -2.16 -12.74 -2.71
N SER A 201 -2.54 -11.50 -2.37
CA SER A 201 -3.09 -11.15 -1.05
C SER A 201 -4.52 -11.69 -0.81
N GLY A 202 -5.16 -12.26 -1.83
CA GLY A 202 -6.47 -12.91 -1.75
C GLY A 202 -7.59 -12.26 -2.56
N GLY A 203 -7.28 -11.24 -3.37
CA GLY A 203 -8.23 -10.54 -4.24
C GLY A 203 -9.28 -9.72 -3.49
N GLN A 204 -10.44 -9.52 -4.11
CA GLN A 204 -11.50 -8.66 -3.59
C GLN A 204 -11.95 -9.07 -2.18
N TYR A 205 -12.15 -8.08 -1.31
CA TYR A 205 -12.54 -8.26 0.09
C TYR A 205 -11.48 -8.95 0.98
N SER A 206 -10.27 -9.22 0.48
CA SER A 206 -9.19 -9.85 1.26
C SER A 206 -8.76 -8.97 2.43
N MET A 207 -8.84 -7.65 2.32
CA MET A 207 -8.40 -6.72 3.36
C MET A 207 -9.17 -6.88 4.67
N LEU A 208 -10.44 -7.32 4.64
CA LEU A 208 -11.14 -7.68 5.88
C LEU A 208 -10.55 -8.92 6.53
N LYS A 209 -10.16 -9.95 5.75
CA LYS A 209 -9.48 -11.14 6.27
C LYS A 209 -8.17 -10.72 6.94
N TRP A 210 -7.34 -9.93 6.25
CA TRP A 210 -6.08 -9.39 6.78
C TRP A 210 -6.29 -8.57 8.07
N TYR A 211 -7.32 -7.71 8.12
CA TYR A 211 -7.67 -6.95 9.32
C TYR A 211 -8.06 -7.85 10.51
N TYR A 212 -8.92 -8.85 10.28
CA TYR A 212 -9.33 -9.77 11.35
C TYR A 212 -8.17 -10.67 11.82
N SER A 213 -7.27 -11.08 10.92
CA SER A 213 -6.03 -11.82 11.22
C SER A 213 -4.87 -10.94 11.73
N LYS A 214 -5.11 -9.67 12.08
CA LYS A 214 -4.11 -8.71 12.62
C LYS A 214 -2.96 -8.35 11.67
N LEU A 215 -3.12 -8.60 10.39
CA LEU A 215 -2.18 -8.23 9.32
C LEU A 215 -2.47 -6.84 8.73
N ALA A 216 -3.64 -6.25 8.98
CA ALA A 216 -3.99 -4.90 8.55
C ALA A 216 -4.43 -3.98 9.69
N GLN A 217 -4.18 -2.68 9.49
CA GLN A 217 -4.55 -1.60 10.40
C GLN A 217 -6.07 -1.39 10.43
N TYR A 218 -6.55 -0.68 11.45
CA TYR A 218 -7.97 -0.34 11.61
C TYR A 218 -8.57 0.43 10.42
N ASP A 219 -7.75 1.18 9.68
CA ASP A 219 -8.19 1.91 8.49
C ASP A 219 -8.48 1.02 7.27
N LYS A 220 -8.02 -0.25 7.28
CA LYS A 220 -8.16 -1.22 6.19
C LYS A 220 -7.56 -0.70 4.87
N VAL A 221 -6.44 -0.01 4.98
CA VAL A 221 -5.60 0.44 3.85
C VAL A 221 -4.16 0.01 4.11
N HIS A 222 -3.63 0.38 5.28
CA HIS A 222 -2.26 0.10 5.66
C HIS A 222 -2.15 -1.25 6.36
N LEU A 223 -0.98 -1.88 6.25
CA LEU A 223 -0.69 -3.15 6.91
C LEU A 223 -0.09 -2.93 8.31
N THR A 224 -0.18 -3.94 9.17
CA THR A 224 0.65 -4.01 10.39
C THR A 224 2.07 -4.40 10.02
N SER A 225 3.02 -4.32 10.96
CA SER A 225 4.39 -4.79 10.71
C SER A 225 4.41 -6.27 10.30
N ALA A 226 3.56 -7.10 10.91
CA ALA A 226 3.33 -8.49 10.51
C ALA A 226 2.79 -8.62 9.08
N GLY A 227 1.85 -7.76 8.67
CA GLY A 227 1.32 -7.76 7.30
C GLY A 227 2.33 -7.29 6.25
N TYR A 228 3.14 -6.27 6.54
CA TYR A 228 4.22 -5.85 5.64
C TYR A 228 5.33 -6.91 5.54
N PHE A 229 5.65 -7.60 6.63
CA PHE A 229 6.56 -8.74 6.59
C PHE A 229 6.02 -9.85 5.67
N LEU A 230 4.76 -10.26 5.85
CA LEU A 230 4.13 -11.26 4.97
C LEU A 230 4.06 -10.82 3.50
N ARG A 231 3.81 -9.53 3.22
CA ARG A 231 3.88 -8.97 1.86
C ARG A 231 5.26 -9.16 1.24
N GLY A 232 6.32 -8.85 2.00
CA GLY A 232 7.71 -9.02 1.58
C GLY A 232 8.04 -10.49 1.30
N GLU A 233 7.67 -11.39 2.19
CA GLU A 233 7.82 -12.85 2.01
C GLU A 233 7.10 -13.35 0.76
N LEU A 234 5.84 -12.95 0.54
CA LEU A 234 5.08 -13.36 -0.66
C LEU A 234 5.75 -12.87 -1.95
N PHE A 235 6.27 -11.64 -1.96
CA PHE A 235 7.00 -11.09 -3.10
C PHE A 235 8.33 -11.80 -3.33
N LEU A 236 9.15 -11.98 -2.29
CA LEU A 236 10.45 -12.64 -2.38
C LEU A 236 10.30 -14.10 -2.85
N ASN A 237 9.29 -14.82 -2.34
CA ASN A 237 8.98 -16.17 -2.80
C ASN A 237 8.55 -16.18 -4.26
N ALA A 238 7.67 -15.27 -4.70
CA ALA A 238 7.29 -15.16 -6.11
C ALA A 238 8.49 -14.86 -7.02
N LEU A 239 9.39 -13.97 -6.60
CA LEU A 239 10.61 -13.59 -7.32
C LEU A 239 11.60 -14.77 -7.42
N LEU A 240 11.98 -15.37 -6.29
CA LEU A 240 12.93 -16.50 -6.24
C LEU A 240 12.39 -17.73 -6.97
N ASN A 241 11.09 -18.00 -6.87
CA ASN A 241 10.48 -19.12 -7.58
C ASN A 241 10.42 -18.88 -9.10
N SER A 242 10.18 -17.64 -9.53
CA SER A 242 10.24 -17.28 -10.96
C SER A 242 11.67 -17.36 -11.50
N TYR A 243 12.67 -16.93 -10.72
CA TYR A 243 14.09 -17.05 -11.05
C TYR A 243 14.57 -18.52 -11.10
N TYR A 244 14.17 -19.34 -10.13
CA TYR A 244 14.46 -20.79 -10.17
C TYR A 244 13.84 -21.45 -11.41
N ILE A 245 12.63 -21.05 -11.79
CA ILE A 245 11.98 -21.53 -13.01
C ILE A 245 12.74 -21.06 -14.26
N SER A 246 13.18 -19.80 -14.36
CA SER A 246 13.92 -19.34 -15.56
C SER A 246 15.25 -20.06 -15.75
N LEU A 247 15.91 -20.46 -14.66
CA LEU A 247 17.12 -21.30 -14.69
C LEU A 247 16.87 -22.76 -15.07
N THR A 248 15.73 -23.34 -14.64
CA THR A 248 15.46 -24.79 -14.77
C THR A 248 14.51 -25.15 -15.92
N LYS A 249 13.81 -24.17 -16.49
CA LYS A 249 12.83 -24.31 -17.58
C LYS A 249 13.01 -23.21 -18.63
N PRO A 250 14.15 -23.18 -19.34
CA PRO A 250 14.44 -22.15 -20.34
C PRO A 250 13.47 -22.14 -21.54
N GLU A 251 12.66 -23.20 -21.70
CA GLU A 251 11.56 -23.26 -22.67
C GLU A 251 10.38 -22.34 -22.33
N MET A 252 10.21 -21.94 -21.05
CA MET A 252 9.12 -21.04 -20.65
C MET A 252 9.46 -19.58 -20.92
N LYS A 253 9.01 -19.10 -22.09
CA LYS A 253 9.28 -17.76 -22.60
C LYS A 253 8.44 -16.63 -21.99
N THR A 254 7.39 -16.93 -21.22
CA THR A 254 6.57 -15.93 -20.52
C THR A 254 6.11 -16.42 -19.13
N PHE A 255 6.03 -15.51 -18.17
CA PHE A 255 5.54 -15.76 -16.79
C PHE A 255 4.12 -15.22 -16.57
N ILE A 256 3.31 -15.11 -17.64
CA ILE A 256 1.95 -14.61 -17.52
C ILE A 256 1.09 -15.72 -16.90
N ALA A 257 0.61 -15.50 -15.67
CA ALA A 257 -0.27 -16.44 -14.97
C ALA A 257 -1.68 -16.55 -15.62
N SER A 258 -1.75 -17.21 -16.78
CA SER A 258 -2.98 -17.54 -17.50
C SER A 258 -3.28 -19.04 -17.38
N LYS A 259 -4.11 -19.41 -16.39
CA LYS A 259 -4.79 -20.71 -16.13
C LYS A 259 -3.97 -22.03 -16.08
N GLU A 260 -2.90 -22.19 -16.84
CA GLU A 260 -2.15 -23.46 -16.99
C GLU A 260 -0.71 -23.39 -16.47
N PHE A 261 -0.42 -22.45 -15.57
CA PHE A 261 0.89 -22.31 -14.93
C PHE A 261 0.87 -22.82 -13.48
N PRO A 262 2.00 -23.38 -12.99
CA PRO A 262 2.14 -23.71 -11.59
C PRO A 262 2.04 -22.44 -10.75
N ASP A 263 1.19 -22.47 -9.73
CA ASP A 263 1.08 -21.42 -8.73
C ASP A 263 2.42 -21.28 -7.99
N THR A 264 3.20 -20.26 -8.35
CA THR A 264 4.56 -20.08 -7.83
C THR A 264 4.58 -19.90 -6.32
N THR A 265 3.49 -19.42 -5.70
CA THR A 265 3.40 -19.31 -4.23
C THR A 265 3.33 -20.67 -3.53
N LYS A 266 2.98 -21.75 -4.25
CA LYS A 266 2.97 -23.13 -3.74
C LYS A 266 4.29 -23.87 -3.95
N ILE A 267 5.22 -23.31 -4.72
CA ILE A 267 6.55 -23.91 -4.93
C ILE A 267 7.39 -23.64 -3.69
N LYS A 268 7.58 -24.67 -2.87
CA LYS A 268 8.42 -24.59 -1.66
C LYS A 268 9.87 -24.85 -2.02
N ILE A 269 10.66 -23.80 -2.23
CA ILE A 269 12.12 -23.93 -2.24
C ILE A 269 12.64 -23.78 -0.80
N ASN A 270 13.58 -24.62 -0.38
CA ASN A 270 14.26 -24.55 0.92
C ASN A 270 15.25 -23.37 1.03
N LEU A 271 14.86 -22.18 0.54
CA LEU A 271 15.63 -20.94 0.60
C LEU A 271 15.04 -19.91 1.59
N ILE A 272 13.81 -20.11 2.05
CA ILE A 272 13.14 -19.21 3.00
C ILE A 272 13.89 -19.23 4.33
N ASN A 273 14.33 -18.06 4.79
CA ASN A 273 14.96 -17.89 6.08
C ASN A 273 13.91 -18.13 7.18
N LYS A 274 14.03 -19.25 7.91
CA LYS A 274 13.08 -19.64 8.97
C LYS A 274 13.05 -18.68 10.16
N ASN A 275 14.01 -17.76 10.24
CA ASN A 275 14.10 -16.75 11.29
C ASN A 275 13.25 -15.54 10.90
N ILE A 276 11.96 -15.58 11.25
CA ILE A 276 11.13 -14.37 11.31
C ILE A 276 11.84 -13.41 12.30
N PRO A 277 12.12 -12.15 11.92
CA PRO A 277 12.67 -11.17 12.88
C PRO A 277 11.74 -11.01 14.09
N GLU A 278 12.25 -10.54 15.23
CA GLU A 278 11.43 -10.16 16.38
C GLU A 278 10.59 -8.88 16.08
N VAL A 279 9.62 -9.04 15.20
CA VAL A 279 8.52 -8.10 15.00
C VAL A 279 7.57 -8.26 16.18
N LYS A 280 7.10 -7.15 16.76
CA LYS A 280 6.23 -7.12 17.95
C LYS A 280 4.89 -7.86 17.83
N ASP A 281 4.56 -8.40 16.67
CA ASP A 281 3.33 -9.13 16.32
C ASP A 281 3.63 -10.53 15.71
N THR A 282 4.74 -11.18 16.11
CA THR A 282 5.23 -12.46 15.54
C THR A 282 4.20 -13.60 15.56
N ASP A 283 3.35 -13.68 16.58
CA ASP A 283 2.29 -14.70 16.69
C ASP A 283 1.27 -14.65 15.54
N ALA A 284 1.00 -13.45 15.01
CA ALA A 284 0.10 -13.29 13.87
C ALA A 284 0.73 -13.79 12.56
N VAL A 285 2.04 -13.57 12.38
CA VAL A 285 2.81 -14.09 11.23
C VAL A 285 2.89 -15.61 11.28
N ALA A 286 3.25 -16.18 12.44
CA ALA A 286 3.33 -17.63 12.62
C ALA A 286 1.96 -18.30 12.39
N SER A 287 0.86 -17.69 12.83
CA SER A 287 -0.50 -18.17 12.57
C SER A 287 -0.86 -18.12 11.08
N ALA A 288 -0.59 -17.01 10.38
CA ALA A 288 -0.87 -16.86 8.95
C ALA A 288 -0.06 -17.82 8.06
N ILE A 289 1.21 -18.06 8.39
CA ILE A 289 2.05 -19.06 7.70
C ILE A 289 1.51 -20.48 7.94
N LYS A 290 0.97 -20.76 9.14
CA LYS A 290 0.37 -22.07 9.46
C LYS A 290 -0.96 -22.30 8.72
N GLU A 291 -1.76 -21.25 8.50
CA GLU A 291 -2.99 -21.31 7.69
C GLU A 291 -2.74 -21.69 6.21
N GLN A 292 -1.55 -21.42 5.64
CA GLN A 292 -1.21 -21.83 4.26
C GLN A 292 -1.13 -23.36 4.04
N THR A 293 -1.14 -24.17 5.10
CA THR A 293 -1.18 -25.64 5.01
C THR A 293 -2.60 -26.23 5.02
N GLN A 294 -3.63 -25.39 5.17
CA GLN A 294 -5.02 -25.81 5.28
C GLN A 294 -5.81 -25.43 4.02
N VAL A 295 -6.75 -26.30 3.62
CA VAL A 295 -7.61 -26.09 2.46
C VAL A 295 -8.99 -25.57 2.88
N TRP A 296 -9.60 -24.74 2.04
CA TRP A 296 -10.85 -24.06 2.35
C TRP A 296 -12.06 -24.90 1.93
N LYS A 297 -12.83 -25.40 2.91
CA LYS A 297 -14.14 -26.04 2.67
C LYS A 297 -15.26 -25.02 2.88
N ALA A 298 -16.25 -24.99 1.99
CA ALA A 298 -17.44 -24.19 2.17
C ALA A 298 -18.45 -24.91 3.11
N GLU A 299 -18.81 -24.25 4.21
CA GLU A 299 -19.92 -24.64 5.10
C GLU A 299 -21.09 -23.66 4.93
N MET A 300 -22.32 -24.16 5.06
CA MET A 300 -23.54 -23.37 4.92
C MET A 300 -24.18 -23.07 6.28
N PHE A 301 -24.45 -21.80 6.54
CA PHE A 301 -25.05 -21.30 7.78
C PHE A 301 -26.39 -20.61 7.51
N TYR A 302 -27.30 -20.67 8.47
CA TYR A 302 -28.58 -19.95 8.43
C TYR A 302 -28.60 -18.84 9.48
N TYR A 303 -28.94 -17.61 9.07
CA TYR A 303 -29.04 -16.46 9.96
C TYR A 303 -30.43 -15.81 9.89
N LYS A 304 -31.13 -15.76 11.03
CA LYS A 304 -32.39 -15.03 11.17
C LYS A 304 -32.12 -13.56 11.46
N VAL A 305 -32.49 -12.68 10.53
CA VAL A 305 -32.35 -11.22 10.59
C VAL A 305 -33.08 -10.68 11.83
N LYS A 306 -32.38 -9.88 12.65
CA LYS A 306 -32.92 -9.26 13.86
C LYS A 306 -33.33 -7.80 13.60
N GLN A 307 -34.11 -7.24 14.51
CA GLN A 307 -34.48 -5.82 14.44
C GLN A 307 -33.22 -4.94 14.52
N GLY A 308 -33.03 -4.06 13.53
CA GLY A 308 -31.86 -3.21 13.40
C GLY A 308 -30.70 -3.80 12.57
N ASP A 309 -30.77 -5.08 12.17
CA ASP A 309 -29.78 -5.66 11.25
C ASP A 309 -29.88 -5.05 9.84
N ASN A 310 -28.76 -5.00 9.13
CA ASN A 310 -28.68 -4.71 7.70
C ASN A 310 -27.67 -5.66 7.04
N LEU A 311 -27.77 -5.88 5.71
CA LEU A 311 -26.88 -6.81 5.01
C LEU A 311 -25.39 -6.49 5.19
N GLY A 312 -25.00 -5.23 5.33
CA GLY A 312 -23.60 -4.85 5.57
C GLY A 312 -23.10 -5.36 6.91
N ALA A 313 -23.84 -5.11 7.99
CA ALA A 313 -23.52 -5.60 9.33
C ALA A 313 -23.49 -7.14 9.41
N ILE A 314 -24.42 -7.81 8.72
CA ILE A 314 -24.46 -9.28 8.65
C ILE A 314 -23.26 -9.81 7.83
N ALA A 315 -22.98 -9.24 6.66
CA ALA A 315 -21.85 -9.61 5.81
C ALA A 315 -20.52 -9.54 6.58
N ILE A 316 -20.30 -8.41 7.25
CA ILE A 316 -19.15 -8.17 8.15
C ILE A 316 -19.08 -9.24 9.26
N LYS A 317 -20.19 -9.49 9.96
CA LYS A 317 -20.27 -10.46 11.07
C LYS A 317 -19.90 -11.89 10.64
N TYR A 318 -20.22 -12.28 9.41
CA TYR A 318 -19.97 -13.63 8.91
C TYR A 318 -18.72 -13.76 8.02
N GLY A 319 -18.00 -12.67 7.75
CA GLY A 319 -16.80 -12.68 6.90
C GLY A 319 -17.09 -12.94 5.43
N VAL A 320 -18.26 -12.48 4.96
CA VAL A 320 -18.75 -12.64 3.57
C VAL A 320 -19.11 -11.28 2.99
N THR A 321 -19.51 -11.22 1.73
CA THR A 321 -19.82 -9.95 1.05
C THR A 321 -21.32 -9.71 0.94
N VAL A 322 -21.74 -8.44 0.82
CA VAL A 322 -23.15 -8.13 0.58
C VAL A 322 -23.63 -8.73 -0.74
N LYS A 323 -22.82 -8.66 -1.81
CA LYS A 323 -23.14 -9.28 -3.11
C LYS A 323 -23.27 -10.81 -3.02
N GLN A 324 -22.43 -11.47 -2.21
CA GLN A 324 -22.55 -12.90 -1.94
C GLN A 324 -23.84 -13.22 -1.18
N LEU A 325 -24.14 -12.50 -0.09
CA LEU A 325 -25.43 -12.65 0.62
C LEU A 325 -26.62 -12.42 -0.32
N GLN A 326 -26.56 -11.41 -1.19
CA GLN A 326 -27.60 -11.14 -2.18
C GLN A 326 -27.75 -12.29 -3.17
N PHE A 327 -26.65 -12.80 -3.72
CA PHE A 327 -26.64 -13.92 -4.66
C PHE A 327 -27.21 -15.21 -4.04
N TRP A 328 -26.71 -15.61 -2.86
CA TRP A 328 -27.15 -16.82 -2.16
C TRP A 328 -28.62 -16.77 -1.70
N ASN A 329 -29.16 -15.56 -1.50
CA ASN A 329 -30.52 -15.35 -0.99
C ASN A 329 -31.48 -14.72 -2.02
N ASN A 330 -31.08 -14.68 -3.29
CA ASN A 330 -31.82 -14.10 -4.41
C ASN A 330 -32.39 -12.69 -4.11
N LEU A 331 -31.58 -11.83 -3.48
CA LEU A 331 -31.96 -10.47 -3.10
C LEU A 331 -31.62 -9.49 -4.23
N LYS A 332 -32.64 -8.82 -4.78
CA LYS A 332 -32.47 -7.84 -5.86
C LYS A 332 -31.90 -6.49 -5.38
N ASN A 333 -31.92 -6.21 -4.08
CA ASN A 333 -31.41 -5.00 -3.45
C ASN A 333 -30.86 -5.33 -2.05
N VAL A 334 -30.50 -4.31 -1.26
CA VAL A 334 -29.89 -4.50 0.08
C VAL A 334 -30.90 -4.56 1.22
N ASN A 335 -32.20 -4.47 0.93
CA ASN A 335 -33.26 -4.41 1.92
C ASN A 335 -33.58 -5.83 2.44
N ILE A 336 -33.65 -5.96 3.76
CA ILE A 336 -33.99 -7.20 4.46
C ILE A 336 -34.98 -6.90 5.57
N ASN A 337 -35.96 -7.79 5.74
CA ASN A 337 -36.98 -7.66 6.77
C ASN A 337 -36.56 -8.47 8.00
N THR A 338 -36.86 -7.95 9.20
CA THR A 338 -36.75 -8.69 10.47
C THR A 338 -37.44 -10.04 10.35
N GLY A 339 -36.81 -11.09 10.86
CA GLY A 339 -37.30 -12.46 10.81
C GLY A 339 -36.95 -13.24 9.55
N LYS A 340 -36.51 -12.59 8.46
CA LYS A 340 -36.02 -13.28 7.24
C LYS A 340 -34.82 -14.17 7.59
N ILE A 341 -34.77 -15.38 7.03
CA ILE A 341 -33.61 -16.26 7.14
C ILE A 341 -32.71 -16.03 5.92
N LEU A 342 -31.41 -15.85 6.17
CA LEU A 342 -30.37 -15.76 5.15
C LEU A 342 -29.47 -16.99 5.19
N VAL A 343 -29.27 -17.61 4.03
CA VAL A 343 -28.24 -18.61 3.75
C VAL A 343 -26.90 -17.92 3.56
N ILE A 344 -25.87 -18.39 4.26
CA ILE A 344 -24.54 -17.80 4.27
C ILE A 344 -23.52 -18.91 4.07
N TYR A 345 -22.78 -18.89 2.95
CA TYR A 345 -21.67 -19.84 2.75
C TYR A 345 -20.39 -19.23 3.31
N LYS A 346 -19.80 -19.86 4.33
CA LYS A 346 -18.54 -19.43 4.93
C LYS A 346 -17.46 -20.45 4.61
N GLN A 347 -16.27 -19.97 4.27
CA GLN A 347 -15.10 -20.83 4.14
C GLN A 347 -14.54 -21.15 5.53
N LYS A 348 -14.25 -22.42 5.78
CA LYS A 348 -13.60 -22.94 6.98
C LYS A 348 -12.33 -23.67 6.58
N LEU A 349 -11.26 -23.41 7.31
CA LEU A 349 -9.99 -24.10 7.15
C LEU A 349 -10.14 -25.53 7.65
N ILE A 350 -9.71 -26.49 6.84
CA ILE A 350 -9.57 -27.90 7.21
C ILE A 350 -8.18 -28.40 6.81
N ASN A 351 -7.67 -29.41 7.52
CA ASN A 351 -6.39 -30.03 7.16
C ASN A 351 -6.53 -30.75 5.80
N ALA A 352 -5.53 -30.61 4.93
CA ALA A 352 -5.57 -31.13 3.57
C ALA A 352 -5.80 -32.65 3.50
N ASP A 353 -5.31 -33.38 4.50
CA ASP A 353 -5.38 -34.85 4.62
C ASP A 353 -6.83 -35.38 4.73
N VAL A 354 -7.79 -34.53 5.08
CA VAL A 354 -9.22 -34.87 5.20
C VAL A 354 -9.97 -34.68 3.87
N TYR A 355 -9.41 -33.94 2.91
CA TYR A 355 -10.10 -33.57 1.68
C TYR A 355 -10.09 -34.68 0.59
N THR A 356 -9.14 -35.61 0.66
CA THR A 356 -8.87 -36.60 -0.39
C THR A 356 -9.83 -37.81 -0.43
N GLN A 357 -10.83 -37.90 0.45
CA GLN A 357 -11.71 -39.07 0.58
C GLN A 357 -13.18 -38.87 0.16
N GLN A 358 -13.52 -37.86 -0.66
CA GLN A 358 -14.88 -37.72 -1.22
C GLN A 358 -14.88 -37.46 -2.74
N PRO A 359 -15.69 -38.19 -3.54
CA PRO A 359 -15.88 -37.91 -4.96
C PRO A 359 -16.60 -36.57 -5.17
N VAL A 360 -16.09 -35.74 -6.09
CA VAL A 360 -16.67 -34.43 -6.40
C VAL A 360 -17.80 -34.58 -7.42
N VAL A 361 -19.05 -34.50 -6.96
CA VAL A 361 -20.23 -34.36 -7.85
C VAL A 361 -20.48 -32.88 -8.11
N ALA A 362 -20.43 -32.47 -9.38
CA ALA A 362 -20.68 -31.09 -9.78
C ALA A 362 -22.18 -30.72 -9.64
N PRO A 363 -22.54 -29.53 -9.10
CA PRO A 363 -23.94 -29.12 -9.01
C PRO A 363 -24.53 -28.77 -10.38
N ASN A 364 -25.54 -29.54 -10.81
CA ASN A 364 -26.28 -29.26 -12.05
C ASN A 364 -27.16 -28.01 -11.95
N LYS A 365 -27.34 -27.36 -13.11
CA LYS A 365 -28.08 -26.10 -13.31
C LYS A 365 -29.56 -26.39 -13.71
N PRO A 366 -30.56 -25.68 -13.15
CA PRO A 366 -31.93 -25.68 -13.69
C PRO A 366 -32.27 -24.49 -14.61
N ILE A 367 -33.38 -24.66 -15.32
CA ILE A 367 -34.01 -23.80 -16.36
C ILE A 367 -35.55 -23.90 -16.09
N THR A 368 -36.47 -22.98 -16.39
CA THR A 368 -36.59 -22.02 -17.51
C THR A 368 -37.43 -20.77 -17.17
N LYS A 369 -37.57 -19.87 -18.15
CA LYS A 369 -38.41 -18.67 -18.30
C LYS A 369 -39.90 -18.84 -17.89
N THR A 370 -40.54 -17.71 -17.54
CA THR A 370 -41.83 -17.27 -18.14
C THR A 370 -41.85 -15.74 -18.27
N GLN A 371 -42.51 -15.20 -19.31
CA GLN A 371 -42.66 -13.76 -19.57
C GLN A 371 -43.91 -13.18 -18.87
N ASN A 372 -43.96 -11.85 -18.67
CA ASN A 372 -45.03 -11.05 -19.27
C ASN A 372 -44.69 -9.54 -19.30
N GLN A 373 -45.28 -8.86 -20.27
CA GLN A 373 -45.09 -7.44 -20.58
C GLN A 373 -46.05 -6.55 -19.79
N THR A 374 -45.66 -5.29 -19.56
CA THR A 374 -46.55 -4.14 -19.81
C THR A 374 -45.74 -2.83 -19.80
N SER A 375 -46.09 -1.92 -20.69
CA SER A 375 -45.48 -0.59 -20.84
C SER A 375 -46.45 0.49 -20.33
N SER A 376 -45.94 1.61 -19.80
CA SER A 376 -46.35 2.98 -20.20
C SER A 376 -45.66 4.09 -19.38
N ASN A 377 -45.00 4.99 -20.12
CA ASN A 377 -44.76 6.43 -19.95
C ASN A 377 -45.16 7.16 -18.64
N VAL A 378 -44.32 8.11 -18.18
CA VAL A 378 -44.52 9.59 -18.36
C VAL A 378 -43.50 10.43 -17.51
N GLN A 379 -42.80 11.33 -18.20
CA GLN A 379 -42.25 12.67 -17.83
C GLN A 379 -41.46 12.99 -16.52
N THR A 380 -40.25 13.52 -16.76
CA THR A 380 -39.62 14.76 -16.21
C THR A 380 -39.78 15.17 -14.73
N ASN A 381 -38.65 15.39 -14.04
CA ASN A 381 -38.10 16.77 -13.90
C ASN A 381 -36.68 16.83 -13.30
N ILE A 382 -35.88 17.79 -13.77
CA ILE A 382 -34.54 18.13 -13.26
C ILE A 382 -34.61 19.46 -12.49
N PRO A 383 -34.07 19.54 -11.27
CA PRO A 383 -33.57 20.81 -10.73
C PRO A 383 -32.04 20.93 -10.87
N LYS A 384 -31.58 22.12 -11.27
CA LYS A 384 -30.17 22.44 -11.57
C LYS A 384 -29.30 22.70 -10.34
N GLN A 385 -27.98 22.66 -10.58
CA GLN A 385 -26.92 23.15 -9.69
C GLN A 385 -27.13 24.59 -9.21
N THR A 386 -26.60 24.91 -8.03
CA THR A 386 -26.21 26.27 -7.64
C THR A 386 -24.75 26.29 -7.17
N THR A 387 -23.95 27.09 -7.88
CA THR A 387 -22.54 27.40 -7.58
C THR A 387 -22.41 28.50 -6.53
N ILE A 388 -21.43 28.41 -5.61
CA ILE A 388 -20.91 29.57 -4.87
C ILE A 388 -19.37 29.56 -4.87
N LYS A 389 -18.79 30.74 -5.15
CA LYS A 389 -17.35 31.04 -5.20
C LYS A 389 -16.66 30.89 -3.83
N ARG A 390 -15.33 30.77 -3.86
CA ARG A 390 -14.43 31.01 -2.72
C ARG A 390 -13.62 32.28 -2.95
N GLU A 391 -13.33 33.03 -1.89
CA GLU A 391 -12.08 33.78 -1.66
C GLU A 391 -11.98 34.24 -0.17
N PRO A 392 -10.87 34.82 0.35
CA PRO A 392 -10.24 34.30 1.57
C PRO A 392 -10.19 35.29 2.76
N VAL A 393 -9.43 34.95 3.84
CA VAL A 393 -8.49 35.82 4.63
C VAL A 393 -8.48 35.60 6.16
N LYS A 394 -7.26 35.32 6.68
CA LYS A 394 -6.57 35.63 7.97
C LYS A 394 -7.21 35.43 9.39
N THR A 395 -6.31 35.47 10.37
CA THR A 395 -6.38 35.08 11.79
C THR A 395 -6.46 36.26 12.77
N VAL A 396 -7.17 36.11 13.91
CA VAL A 396 -6.97 36.89 15.16
C VAL A 396 -7.27 36.01 16.38
N SER A 397 -6.53 36.18 17.48
CA SER A 397 -6.66 35.47 18.77
C SER A 397 -7.35 36.31 19.86
N THR A 398 -8.22 35.71 20.68
CA THR A 398 -8.62 36.25 22.00
C THR A 398 -8.83 35.11 23.00
N LYS A 399 -8.20 35.21 24.18
CA LYS A 399 -8.25 34.18 25.23
C LYS A 399 -9.61 34.14 25.92
N GLY A 400 -10.29 32.99 25.87
CA GLY A 400 -11.59 32.81 26.50
C GLY A 400 -12.05 31.35 26.50
N LYS A 401 -12.66 30.90 27.60
CA LYS A 401 -13.20 29.54 27.74
C LYS A 401 -14.62 29.46 27.17
N VAL A 402 -14.80 28.67 26.11
CA VAL A 402 -16.08 28.41 25.46
C VAL A 402 -16.57 27.00 25.83
N LYS A 403 -17.86 26.85 26.17
CA LYS A 403 -18.49 25.53 26.28
C LYS A 403 -19.13 25.15 24.94
N TYR A 404 -18.84 23.95 24.43
CA TYR A 404 -19.33 23.45 23.15
C TYR A 404 -20.03 22.10 23.29
N SER A 405 -21.30 22.01 22.91
CA SER A 405 -22.01 20.72 22.84
C SER A 405 -21.76 20.05 21.48
N VAL A 406 -21.23 18.83 21.51
CA VAL A 406 -20.90 17.99 20.35
C VAL A 406 -22.15 17.69 19.54
N LYS A 407 -22.17 18.08 18.26
CA LYS A 407 -23.29 17.82 17.34
C LYS A 407 -23.09 16.49 16.60
N SER A 408 -24.15 16.01 15.95
CA SER A 408 -24.04 14.83 15.08
C SER A 408 -23.02 15.08 13.97
N GLY A 409 -22.05 14.17 13.81
CA GLY A 409 -20.95 14.30 12.83
C GLY A 409 -19.71 15.05 13.32
N ASP A 410 -19.72 15.67 14.51
CA ASP A 410 -18.52 16.30 15.08
C ASP A 410 -17.48 15.25 15.52
N ASN A 411 -16.21 15.65 15.45
CA ASN A 411 -15.08 14.93 16.03
C ASN A 411 -14.07 15.94 16.61
N LEU A 412 -13.12 15.49 17.42
CA LEU A 412 -12.15 16.40 18.06
C LEU A 412 -11.36 17.24 17.04
N TRP A 413 -11.12 16.75 15.83
CA TRP A 413 -10.42 17.50 14.79
C TRP A 413 -11.30 18.58 14.15
N SER A 414 -12.58 18.31 13.86
CA SER A 414 -13.51 19.33 13.37
C SER A 414 -13.72 20.46 14.39
N ILE A 415 -13.81 20.10 15.67
CA ILE A 415 -13.93 21.04 16.79
C ILE A 415 -12.62 21.82 16.99
N SER A 416 -11.47 21.13 17.02
CA SER A 416 -10.13 21.74 17.09
C SER A 416 -9.94 22.80 16.01
N LYS A 417 -10.21 22.44 14.76
CA LYS A 417 -10.11 23.34 13.59
C LYS A 417 -11.09 24.52 13.67
N LYS A 418 -12.31 24.30 14.18
CA LYS A 418 -13.34 25.34 14.33
C LYS A 418 -12.99 26.39 15.40
N TYR A 419 -12.30 25.99 16.45
CA TYR A 419 -11.96 26.87 17.58
C TYR A 419 -10.51 27.36 17.59
N GLY A 420 -9.63 26.79 16.75
CA GLY A 420 -8.20 27.15 16.68
C GLY A 420 -7.34 26.54 17.80
N VAL A 421 -7.83 25.49 18.47
CA VAL A 421 -7.21 24.90 19.67
C VAL A 421 -6.77 23.46 19.38
N PRO A 422 -5.52 23.05 19.65
CA PRO A 422 -5.04 21.68 19.38
C PRO A 422 -5.89 20.58 20.03
N VAL A 423 -6.02 19.45 19.34
CA VAL A 423 -6.80 18.28 19.80
C VAL A 423 -6.36 17.83 21.21
N ASP A 424 -5.06 17.72 21.47
CA ASP A 424 -4.57 17.27 22.78
C ASP A 424 -4.82 18.27 23.91
N GLN A 425 -4.91 19.56 23.60
CA GLN A 425 -5.30 20.59 24.57
C GLN A 425 -6.79 20.46 24.91
N ILE A 426 -7.65 20.21 23.93
CA ILE A 426 -9.08 19.90 24.16
C ILE A 426 -9.21 18.61 24.99
N LYS A 427 -8.41 17.57 24.71
CA LYS A 427 -8.44 16.32 25.48
C LYS A 427 -8.03 16.52 26.93
N LYS A 428 -6.92 17.20 27.18
CA LYS A 428 -6.44 17.53 28.54
C LYS A 428 -7.45 18.38 29.31
N GLN A 429 -8.09 19.36 28.67
CA GLN A 429 -9.10 20.23 29.32
C GLN A 429 -10.42 19.51 29.65
N ASN A 430 -10.68 18.34 29.06
CA ASN A 430 -11.94 17.60 29.21
C ASN A 430 -11.73 16.16 29.73
N ASN A 431 -10.54 15.85 30.26
CA ASN A 431 -10.18 14.53 30.79
C ASN A 431 -10.46 13.36 29.82
N LEU A 432 -10.26 13.59 28.51
CA LEU A 432 -10.52 12.60 27.47
C LEU A 432 -9.31 11.68 27.24
N SER A 433 -9.44 10.41 27.64
CA SER A 433 -8.46 9.36 27.37
C SER A 433 -8.42 8.89 25.91
N SER A 434 -9.44 9.20 25.09
CA SER A 434 -9.53 8.79 23.69
C SER A 434 -10.05 9.93 22.80
N ASN A 435 -10.16 9.67 21.49
CA ASN A 435 -10.72 10.63 20.53
C ASN A 435 -12.24 10.45 20.32
N ALA A 436 -12.88 9.54 21.06
CA ALA A 436 -14.31 9.27 20.94
C ALA A 436 -15.13 10.39 21.61
N LEU A 437 -16.12 10.92 20.88
CA LEU A 437 -17.09 11.88 21.38
C LEU A 437 -18.50 11.30 21.25
N LYS A 438 -19.37 11.59 22.23
CA LYS A 438 -20.80 11.29 22.15
C LYS A 438 -21.57 12.56 21.77
N GLN A 439 -22.58 12.44 20.92
CA GLN A 439 -23.49 13.56 20.62
C GLN A 439 -24.12 14.08 21.92
N GLY A 440 -24.19 15.40 22.08
CA GLY A 440 -24.64 16.09 23.29
C GLY A 440 -23.55 16.33 24.34
N MET A 441 -22.41 15.64 24.28
CA MET A 441 -21.28 15.86 25.20
C MET A 441 -20.83 17.33 25.18
N VAL A 442 -20.62 17.93 26.36
CA VAL A 442 -20.12 19.32 26.46
C VAL A 442 -18.61 19.33 26.67
N LEU A 443 -17.89 20.02 25.81
CA LEU A 443 -16.45 20.26 25.90
C LEU A 443 -16.17 21.71 26.33
N ILE A 444 -15.23 21.90 27.24
CA ILE A 444 -14.59 23.17 27.57
C ILE A 444 -13.43 23.38 26.60
N ILE A 445 -13.43 24.52 25.90
CA ILE A 445 -12.41 24.87 24.90
C ILE A 445 -11.87 26.25 25.25
N SER A 446 -10.62 26.31 25.70
CA SER A 446 -9.94 27.58 25.97
C SER A 446 -9.22 28.04 24.71
N LYS A 447 -9.68 29.16 24.12
CA LYS A 447 -8.93 29.91 23.11
C LYS A 447 -7.73 30.63 23.72
#